data_AF-A0A949M1I2-F1
#
_entry.id   AF-A0A949M1I2-F1
#
_cell.length_a   1.000
_cell.length_b   1.000
_cell.length_c   1.000
_cell.angle_alpha   90.00
_cell.angle_beta   90.00
_cell.angle_gamma   90.00
#
_symmetry.space_group_name_H-M   'P 1'
#
loop_
_entity.id
_entity.type
_entity.pdbx_description
1 polymer ?
#
loop_
_entity_poly.entity_id
_entity_poly.type
_entity_poly.pdbx_seq_one_letter_code
_entity_poly.pdbx_strand_id
1 'polypeptide(L)'
;MAESARSFAEPIAALRQLFAAAAAESEAAVAAVRAGNLVAARAVGERLAECDRSAGALAGAIAEYAATLGLALDRRADSLDDVVALDQRLAAHQQALLRRDRALALLPEVLRLEHTREAGAFLLPLVREVKRVRTAIQAGDFALAEALCDGRHALAAVLAIARDRDTLGEDVVAELGQQVAASTLGSRIAFAAIAGRLRLRTAAVPVVPAPTAVPVVPAPAAVPARASGPSGIDIATRPAADPAAPVVAPRVSPELLQRLSEHFRPSEPTTGRRASGSAGPGQMQRSPAAGEFVRDERSTLGRIVASARAHAQFIANQITGTKADLSDAIDRAYAAALVARARRSSWPALARGYALTGDAGDLAHKALATPRRELPEPLVRLLAWSQSILRSAAIDSLGGGTVDATQLMLYDWLIILCRRRRIYLAQYMSLETQAPVSDLTAAYEEYGRLAALLAEAQPARSERGARLRAVPAPTRDARPQPPPEPTRDARPQPASRASETLIERVARWLRGRSILFVGGERRPEYVERHTRTFGLREFIWATGDRGPTPAQFEADIARDDVAVVVLAIRWSRHSFGDIRQACQRHGKPLVRLRAGYNEHELARNIEEQAGARLALNATTV
;
A
#
# COMPACT_ATOMS: atom_id res chain seq x y z
N MET A 1 17.44 -20.28 -29.12
CA MET A 1 17.82 -18.98 -28.49
C MET A 1 19.33 -18.78 -28.43
N ALA A 2 20.12 -19.61 -27.73
CA ALA A 2 21.59 -19.49 -27.76
C ALA A 2 22.16 -19.67 -29.20
N GLU A 3 21.55 -20.57 -29.97
CA GLU A 3 21.83 -20.77 -31.40
C GLU A 3 21.46 -19.53 -32.24
N SER A 4 20.31 -18.92 -31.95
CA SER A 4 19.84 -17.67 -32.55
C SER A 4 20.69 -16.44 -32.18
N ALA A 5 21.39 -16.45 -31.04
CA ALA A 5 22.28 -15.37 -30.62
C ALA A 5 23.66 -15.45 -31.30
N ARG A 6 24.19 -16.67 -31.49
CA ARG A 6 25.40 -16.88 -32.31
C ARG A 6 25.19 -16.46 -33.76
N SER A 7 23.96 -16.58 -34.25
CA SER A 7 23.56 -16.18 -35.61
C SER A 7 23.75 -14.70 -35.95
N PHE A 8 23.95 -13.79 -34.98
CA PHE A 8 23.97 -12.34 -35.23
C PHE A 8 25.35 -11.69 -35.12
N ALA A 9 26.21 -12.23 -34.25
CA ALA A 9 27.56 -11.70 -34.06
C ALA A 9 28.39 -11.79 -35.36
N GLU A 10 28.16 -12.85 -36.14
CA GLU A 10 28.89 -13.11 -37.38
C GLU A 10 28.49 -12.17 -38.53
N PRO A 11 27.20 -11.95 -38.85
CA PRO A 11 26.79 -10.93 -39.85
C PRO A 11 27.22 -9.51 -39.49
N ILE A 12 27.12 -9.09 -38.23
CA ILE A 12 27.58 -7.76 -37.79
C ILE A 12 29.10 -7.63 -37.91
N ALA A 13 29.84 -8.67 -37.49
CA ALA A 13 31.29 -8.68 -37.62
C ALA A 13 31.71 -8.62 -39.11
N ALA A 14 31.02 -9.35 -39.98
CA ALA A 14 31.24 -9.30 -41.42
C ALA A 14 30.95 -7.91 -42.00
N LEU A 15 29.87 -7.26 -41.58
CA LEU A 15 29.55 -5.91 -42.02
C LEU A 15 30.60 -4.88 -41.57
N ARG A 16 31.08 -4.98 -40.32
CA ARG A 16 32.19 -4.14 -39.82
C ARG A 16 33.48 -4.33 -40.64
N GLN A 17 33.81 -5.58 -40.98
CA GLN A 17 34.96 -5.89 -41.84
C GLN A 17 34.80 -5.30 -43.24
N LEU A 18 33.60 -5.36 -43.83
CA LEU A 18 33.32 -4.76 -45.13
C LEU A 18 33.45 -3.23 -45.12
N PHE A 19 32.95 -2.54 -44.09
CA PHE A 19 33.13 -1.09 -43.98
C PHE A 19 34.61 -0.70 -43.79
N ALA A 20 35.35 -1.46 -42.99
CA ALA A 20 36.79 -1.24 -42.83
C ALA A 20 37.56 -1.45 -44.14
N ALA A 21 37.22 -2.49 -44.91
CA ALA A 21 37.80 -2.74 -46.22
C ALA A 21 37.45 -1.63 -47.23
N ALA A 22 36.20 -1.17 -47.25
CA ALA A 22 35.76 -0.08 -48.13
C ALA A 22 36.46 1.26 -47.81
N ALA A 23 36.73 1.54 -46.54
CA ALA A 23 37.50 2.72 -46.14
C ALA A 23 38.94 2.65 -46.66
N ALA A 24 39.62 1.51 -46.48
CA ALA A 24 40.98 1.31 -46.98
C ALA A 24 41.07 1.39 -48.51
N GLU A 25 40.11 0.80 -49.22
CA GLU A 25 40.02 0.91 -50.68
C GLU A 25 39.75 2.35 -51.14
N SER A 26 38.92 3.11 -50.41
CA SER A 26 38.67 4.52 -50.73
C SER A 26 39.94 5.38 -50.61
N GLU A 27 40.76 5.16 -49.58
CA GLU A 27 42.06 5.83 -49.44
C GLU A 27 43.01 5.46 -50.59
N ALA A 28 43.05 4.18 -50.98
CA ALA A 28 43.84 3.72 -52.12
C ALA A 28 43.36 4.35 -53.45
N ALA A 29 42.05 4.51 -53.64
CA ALA A 29 41.48 5.19 -54.81
C ALA A 29 41.98 6.64 -54.90
N VAL A 30 41.90 7.38 -53.79
CA VAL A 30 42.34 8.78 -53.70
C VAL A 30 43.84 8.89 -53.99
N ALA A 31 44.65 7.96 -53.48
CA ALA A 31 46.08 7.90 -53.76
C ALA A 31 46.37 7.63 -55.26
N ALA A 32 45.66 6.70 -55.88
CA ALA A 32 45.80 6.39 -57.30
C ALA A 32 45.41 7.56 -58.21
N VAL A 33 44.33 8.26 -57.88
CA VAL A 33 43.88 9.47 -58.60
C VAL A 33 44.92 10.59 -58.47
N ARG A 34 45.46 10.83 -57.27
CA ARG A 34 46.53 11.81 -57.05
C ARG A 34 47.81 11.49 -57.84
N ALA A 35 48.09 10.20 -58.06
CA ALA A 35 49.20 9.72 -58.87
C ALA A 35 48.93 9.72 -60.38
N GLY A 36 47.72 10.11 -60.83
CA GLY A 36 47.34 10.09 -62.25
C GLY A 36 47.06 8.69 -62.83
N ASN A 37 46.98 7.65 -61.98
CA ASN A 37 46.75 6.27 -62.42
C ASN A 37 45.25 5.94 -62.49
N LEU A 38 44.61 6.32 -63.60
CA LEU A 38 43.17 6.15 -63.81
C LEU A 38 42.73 4.67 -63.90
N VAL A 39 43.60 3.77 -64.37
CA VAL A 39 43.30 2.34 -64.47
C VAL A 39 43.21 1.72 -63.08
N ALA A 40 44.17 2.04 -62.19
CA ALA A 40 44.12 1.61 -60.79
C ALA A 40 42.90 2.20 -60.06
N ALA A 41 42.58 3.47 -60.30
CA ALA A 41 41.40 4.11 -59.73
C ALA A 41 40.08 3.40 -60.15
N ARG A 42 39.97 2.97 -61.41
CA ARG A 42 38.79 2.22 -61.89
C ARG A 42 38.66 0.85 -61.22
N ALA A 43 39.76 0.09 -61.10
CA ALA A 43 39.75 -1.21 -60.45
C ALA A 43 39.36 -1.12 -58.95
N VAL A 44 39.77 -0.05 -58.28
CA VAL A 44 39.34 0.24 -56.90
C VAL A 44 37.84 0.58 -56.85
N GLY A 45 37.33 1.35 -57.81
CA GLY A 45 35.90 1.64 -57.93
C GLY A 45 35.01 0.40 -58.08
N GLU A 46 35.47 -0.60 -58.85
CA GLU A 46 34.75 -1.88 -58.98
C GLU A 46 34.70 -2.67 -57.67
N ARG A 47 35.80 -2.67 -56.89
CA ARG A 47 35.83 -3.30 -55.56
C ARG A 47 34.95 -2.57 -54.54
N LEU A 48 34.93 -1.24 -54.57
CA LEU A 48 34.02 -0.45 -53.72
C LEU A 48 32.54 -0.76 -54.04
N ALA A 49 32.19 -0.94 -55.32
CA ALA A 49 30.84 -1.34 -55.71
C ALA A 49 30.46 -2.75 -55.24
N GLU A 50 31.41 -3.68 -55.16
CA GLU A 50 31.17 -5.02 -54.60
C GLU A 50 31.02 -4.99 -53.06
N CYS A 51 31.81 -4.17 -52.38
CA CYS A 51 31.63 -3.91 -50.94
C CYS A 51 30.24 -3.33 -50.64
N ASP A 52 29.77 -2.37 -51.45
CA ASP A 52 28.44 -1.76 -51.31
C ASP A 52 27.30 -2.79 -51.49
N ARG A 53 27.38 -3.62 -52.54
CA ARG A 53 26.42 -4.73 -52.74
C ARG A 53 26.40 -5.71 -51.57
N SER A 54 27.57 -6.11 -51.08
CA SER A 54 27.71 -7.04 -49.96
C SER A 54 27.16 -6.44 -48.66
N ALA A 55 27.44 -5.17 -48.41
CA ALA A 55 26.90 -4.43 -47.26
C ALA A 55 25.37 -4.33 -47.33
N GLY A 56 24.81 -4.02 -48.51
CA GLY A 56 23.36 -3.98 -48.72
C GLY A 56 22.67 -5.33 -48.48
N ALA A 57 23.26 -6.44 -48.94
CA ALA A 57 22.72 -7.79 -48.71
C ALA A 57 22.71 -8.17 -47.23
N LEU A 58 23.82 -7.91 -46.52
CA LEU A 58 23.92 -8.16 -45.07
C LEU A 58 22.97 -7.25 -44.27
N ALA A 59 22.85 -5.98 -44.63
CA ALA A 59 21.90 -5.06 -44.01
C ALA A 59 20.45 -5.52 -44.22
N GLY A 60 20.12 -6.06 -45.39
CA GLY A 60 18.82 -6.67 -45.69
C GLY A 60 18.52 -7.88 -44.80
N ALA A 61 19.47 -8.82 -44.68
CA ALA A 61 19.32 -9.99 -43.82
C ALA A 61 19.16 -9.62 -42.33
N ILE A 62 19.95 -8.63 -41.87
CA ILE A 62 19.85 -8.07 -40.53
C ILE A 62 18.46 -7.43 -40.29
N ALA A 63 17.94 -6.69 -41.27
CA ALA A 63 16.63 -6.03 -41.18
C ALA A 63 15.46 -7.03 -41.18
N GLU A 64 15.50 -8.04 -42.05
CA GLU A 64 14.50 -9.11 -42.10
C GLU A 64 14.43 -9.86 -40.76
N TYR A 65 15.59 -10.19 -40.20
CA TYR A 65 15.64 -10.84 -38.89
C TYR A 65 15.18 -9.91 -37.76
N ALA A 66 15.58 -8.63 -37.75
CA ALA A 66 15.09 -7.65 -36.78
C ALA A 66 13.55 -7.55 -36.81
N ALA A 67 12.95 -7.63 -38.00
CA ALA A 67 11.50 -7.68 -38.15
C ALA A 67 10.88 -8.94 -37.52
N THR A 68 11.53 -10.11 -37.61
CA THR A 68 11.05 -11.33 -36.91
C THR A 68 11.05 -11.20 -35.38
N LEU A 69 11.91 -10.32 -34.85
CA LEU A 69 11.96 -9.98 -33.42
C LEU A 69 10.99 -8.84 -33.04
N GLY A 70 10.24 -8.28 -33.99
CA GLY A 70 9.36 -7.13 -33.77
C GLY A 70 10.12 -5.82 -33.54
N LEU A 71 11.40 -5.75 -33.91
CA LEU A 71 12.18 -4.51 -33.88
C LEU A 71 11.95 -3.76 -35.20
N ALA A 72 11.15 -2.70 -35.16
CA ALA A 72 10.99 -1.81 -36.30
C ALA A 72 12.30 -1.03 -36.54
N LEU A 73 12.90 -1.23 -37.72
CA LEU A 73 13.99 -0.40 -38.22
C LEU A 73 13.38 0.67 -39.12
N ASP A 74 13.30 1.90 -38.62
CA ASP A 74 12.67 3.03 -39.33
C ASP A 74 13.43 3.47 -40.59
N ARG A 75 14.68 3.01 -40.80
CA ARG A 75 15.52 3.35 -41.95
C ARG A 75 16.41 2.19 -42.37
N ARG A 76 16.82 2.19 -43.65
CA ARG A 76 17.99 1.42 -44.09
C ARG A 76 19.21 1.93 -43.30
N ALA A 77 20.06 1.00 -42.86
CA ALA A 77 21.32 1.36 -42.22
C ALA A 77 22.28 1.84 -43.30
N ASP A 78 22.24 3.13 -43.60
CA ASP A 78 22.98 3.75 -44.72
C ASP A 78 24.41 4.16 -44.29
N SER A 79 24.74 4.05 -43.00
CA SER A 79 26.05 4.39 -42.44
C SER A 79 26.56 3.36 -41.43
N LEU A 80 27.88 3.39 -41.16
CA LEU A 80 28.49 2.59 -40.10
C LEU A 80 27.92 2.91 -38.71
N ASP A 81 27.56 4.18 -38.46
CA ASP A 81 26.95 4.60 -37.20
C ASP A 81 25.55 3.98 -37.02
N ASP A 82 24.77 3.87 -38.09
CA ASP A 82 23.46 3.18 -38.06
C ASP A 82 23.62 1.70 -37.71
N VAL A 83 24.66 1.05 -38.24
CA VAL A 83 24.99 -0.35 -37.94
C VAL A 83 25.40 -0.51 -36.48
N VAL A 84 26.23 0.39 -35.96
CA VAL A 84 26.65 0.37 -34.55
C VAL A 84 25.44 0.60 -33.63
N ALA A 85 24.57 1.55 -33.97
CA ALA A 85 23.33 1.80 -33.23
C ALA A 85 22.41 0.56 -33.27
N LEU A 86 22.33 -0.12 -34.40
CA LEU A 86 21.56 -1.36 -34.56
C LEU A 86 22.12 -2.51 -33.72
N ASP A 87 23.43 -2.73 -33.75
CA ASP A 87 24.13 -3.70 -32.90
C ASP A 87 23.82 -3.46 -31.42
N GLN A 88 23.91 -2.21 -30.97
CA GLN A 88 23.60 -1.82 -29.59
C GLN A 88 22.14 -2.08 -29.23
N ARG A 89 21.18 -1.74 -30.12
CA ARG A 89 19.75 -2.00 -29.89
C ARG A 89 19.45 -3.50 -29.82
N LEU A 90 20.08 -4.30 -30.66
CA LEU A 90 19.93 -5.74 -30.63
C LEU A 90 20.55 -6.35 -29.37
N ALA A 91 21.75 -5.94 -28.99
CA ALA A 91 22.40 -6.39 -27.77
C ALA A 91 21.54 -6.06 -26.54
N ALA A 92 20.97 -4.85 -26.48
CA ALA A 92 20.03 -4.46 -25.44
C ALA A 92 18.75 -5.33 -25.44
N HIS A 93 18.19 -5.64 -26.61
CA HIS A 93 17.03 -6.53 -26.73
C HIS A 93 17.35 -7.96 -26.28
N GLN A 94 18.50 -8.51 -26.66
CA GLN A 94 18.96 -9.83 -26.21
C GLN A 94 19.14 -9.87 -24.68
N GLN A 95 19.74 -8.82 -24.11
CA GLN A 95 19.87 -8.69 -22.66
C GLN A 95 18.49 -8.62 -21.96
N ALA A 96 17.53 -7.92 -22.56
CA ALA A 96 16.15 -7.87 -22.07
C ALA A 96 15.47 -9.24 -22.11
N LEU A 97 15.67 -10.03 -23.17
CA LEU A 97 15.18 -11.42 -23.26
C LEU A 97 15.82 -12.34 -22.21
N LEU A 98 17.14 -12.25 -22.02
CA LEU A 98 17.82 -13.03 -20.97
C LEU A 98 17.31 -12.67 -19.57
N ARG A 99 17.06 -11.38 -19.31
CA ARG A 99 16.45 -10.91 -18.06
C ARG A 99 15.01 -11.39 -17.91
N ARG A 100 14.21 -11.38 -18.99
CA ARG A 100 12.87 -11.95 -19.00
C ARG A 100 12.88 -13.41 -18.56
N ASP A 101 13.74 -14.23 -19.16
CA ASP A 101 13.80 -15.65 -18.88
C ASP A 101 14.31 -15.93 -17.45
N ARG A 102 15.31 -15.16 -16.99
CA ARG A 102 15.79 -15.23 -15.60
C ARG A 102 14.69 -14.82 -14.60
N ALA A 103 13.95 -13.76 -14.88
CA ALA A 103 12.84 -13.32 -14.04
C ALA A 103 11.73 -14.39 -13.98
N LEU A 104 11.38 -14.99 -15.11
CA LEU A 104 10.40 -16.08 -15.16
C LEU A 104 10.87 -17.32 -14.38
N ALA A 105 12.18 -17.60 -14.33
CA ALA A 105 12.76 -18.68 -13.54
C ALA A 105 12.74 -18.42 -12.02
N LEU A 106 12.73 -17.16 -11.58
CA LEU A 106 12.63 -16.79 -10.15
C LEU A 106 11.20 -16.97 -9.61
N LEU A 107 10.17 -16.77 -10.43
CA LEU A 107 8.77 -16.81 -9.98
C LEU A 107 8.33 -18.15 -9.36
N PRO A 108 8.69 -19.33 -9.91
CA PRO A 108 8.44 -20.61 -9.25
C PRO A 108 9.05 -20.72 -7.86
N GLU A 109 10.20 -20.09 -7.59
CA GLU A 109 10.85 -20.19 -6.29
C GLU A 109 10.11 -19.41 -5.21
N VAL A 110 9.53 -18.27 -5.59
CA VAL A 110 8.62 -17.52 -4.70
C VAL A 110 7.41 -18.38 -4.31
N LEU A 111 6.90 -19.21 -5.22
CA LEU A 111 5.80 -20.14 -4.94
C LEU A 111 6.20 -21.32 -4.04
N ARG A 112 7.50 -21.54 -3.81
CA ARG A 112 8.02 -22.54 -2.87
C ARG A 112 8.14 -21.99 -1.45
N LEU A 113 7.81 -20.72 -1.23
CA LEU A 113 7.78 -20.15 0.11
C LEU A 113 6.64 -20.77 0.91
N GLU A 114 6.97 -21.24 2.11
CA GLU A 114 6.03 -21.78 3.09
C GLU A 114 6.03 -20.90 4.34
N HIS A 115 4.86 -20.73 4.95
CA HIS A 115 4.74 -20.01 6.22
C HIS A 115 4.73 -21.01 7.37
N THR A 116 5.67 -20.86 8.32
CA THR A 116 5.93 -21.87 9.36
C THR A 116 4.79 -22.07 10.37
N ARG A 117 3.81 -21.15 10.42
CA ARG A 117 2.72 -21.17 11.42
C ARG A 117 1.30 -21.15 10.86
N GLU A 118 1.11 -20.80 9.58
CA GLU A 118 -0.21 -20.58 9.01
C GLU A 118 -0.26 -21.28 7.66
N ALA A 119 -1.16 -22.25 7.50
CA ALA A 119 -1.30 -22.99 6.26
C ALA A 119 -2.09 -22.19 5.20
N GLY A 120 -1.59 -22.19 3.96
CA GLY A 120 -2.33 -21.90 2.72
C GLY A 120 -2.85 -20.47 2.52
N ALA A 121 -3.77 -20.01 3.35
CA ALA A 121 -4.49 -18.74 3.16
C ALA A 121 -3.57 -17.51 3.23
N PHE A 122 -2.52 -17.58 4.04
CA PHE A 122 -1.53 -16.51 4.18
C PHE A 122 -0.79 -16.19 2.87
N LEU A 123 -0.54 -17.21 2.05
CA LEU A 123 0.26 -17.09 0.82
C LEU A 123 -0.58 -16.77 -0.42
N LEU A 124 -1.92 -16.75 -0.30
CA LEU A 124 -2.79 -16.48 -1.45
C LEU A 124 -2.51 -15.12 -2.14
N PRO A 125 -2.24 -14.02 -1.43
CA PRO A 125 -1.82 -12.76 -2.07
C PRO A 125 -0.51 -12.90 -2.85
N LEU A 126 0.46 -13.66 -2.32
CA LEU A 126 1.73 -13.93 -2.99
C LEU A 126 1.52 -14.68 -4.30
N VAL A 127 0.66 -15.72 -4.30
CA VAL A 127 0.33 -16.51 -5.50
C VAL A 127 -0.34 -15.64 -6.57
N ARG A 128 -1.28 -14.78 -6.17
CA ARG A 128 -1.94 -13.85 -7.09
C ARG A 128 -0.95 -12.87 -7.71
N GLU A 129 -0.04 -12.32 -6.91
CA GLU A 129 0.96 -11.40 -7.41
C GLU A 129 1.96 -12.10 -8.35
N VAL A 130 2.43 -13.30 -8.01
CA VAL A 130 3.28 -14.09 -8.90
C VAL A 130 2.59 -14.34 -10.25
N LYS A 131 1.29 -14.66 -10.25
CA LYS A 131 0.52 -14.83 -11.49
C LYS A 131 0.45 -13.52 -12.29
N ARG A 132 0.15 -12.41 -11.64
CA ARG A 132 0.09 -11.07 -12.28
C ARG A 132 1.43 -10.71 -12.93
N VAL A 133 2.53 -10.84 -12.18
CA VAL A 133 3.89 -10.53 -12.64
C VAL A 133 4.31 -11.46 -13.76
N ARG A 134 4.00 -12.77 -13.67
CA ARG A 134 4.25 -13.72 -14.76
C ARG A 134 3.55 -13.29 -16.05
N THR A 135 2.25 -12.99 -15.98
CA THR A 135 1.48 -12.57 -17.15
C THR A 135 2.04 -11.29 -17.77
N ALA A 136 2.42 -10.30 -16.96
CA ALA A 136 3.01 -9.05 -17.45
C ALA A 136 4.36 -9.27 -18.15
N ILE A 137 5.26 -10.06 -17.55
CA ILE A 137 6.57 -10.38 -18.15
C ILE A 137 6.39 -11.18 -19.45
N GLN A 138 5.44 -12.12 -19.50
CA GLN A 138 5.12 -12.87 -20.72
C GLN A 138 4.51 -11.98 -21.81
N ALA A 139 3.80 -10.92 -21.43
CA ALA A 139 3.27 -9.91 -22.35
C ALA A 139 4.33 -8.89 -22.82
N GLY A 140 5.60 -9.02 -22.42
CA GLY A 140 6.70 -8.16 -22.86
C GLY A 140 7.04 -7.00 -21.92
N ASP A 141 6.59 -7.01 -20.67
CA ASP A 141 7.00 -6.01 -19.67
C ASP A 141 8.46 -6.26 -19.20
N PHE A 142 9.42 -5.81 -20.00
CA PHE A 142 10.85 -5.97 -19.72
C PHE A 142 11.34 -5.15 -18.54
N ALA A 143 10.70 -4.01 -18.25
CA ALA A 143 11.03 -3.19 -17.09
C ALA A 143 10.71 -3.94 -15.78
N LEU A 144 9.59 -4.64 -15.74
CA LEU A 144 9.23 -5.50 -14.61
C LEU A 144 10.19 -6.69 -14.46
N ALA A 145 10.61 -7.31 -15.57
CA ALA A 145 11.60 -8.39 -15.54
C ALA A 145 12.97 -7.92 -15.01
N GLU A 146 13.42 -6.75 -15.45
CA GLU A 146 14.64 -6.11 -14.96
C GLU A 146 14.54 -5.82 -13.46
N ALA A 147 13.46 -5.19 -13.00
CA ALA A 147 13.25 -4.91 -11.59
C ALA A 147 13.26 -6.19 -10.73
N LEU A 148 12.72 -7.31 -11.25
CA LEU A 148 12.76 -8.59 -10.56
C LEU A 148 14.18 -9.17 -10.47
N CYS A 149 14.96 -9.09 -11.55
CA CYS A 149 16.34 -9.57 -11.60
C CYS A 149 17.29 -8.75 -10.73
N ASP A 150 17.09 -7.43 -10.66
CA ASP A 150 17.93 -6.51 -9.88
C ASP A 150 17.57 -6.51 -8.39
N GLY A 151 16.59 -7.33 -7.96
CA GLY A 151 16.11 -7.34 -6.58
C GLY A 151 15.22 -6.14 -6.21
N ARG A 152 14.92 -5.23 -7.16
CA ARG A 152 14.10 -4.02 -6.97
C ARG A 152 12.59 -4.28 -6.94
N HIS A 153 12.14 -5.48 -7.28
CA HIS A 153 10.75 -5.90 -7.11
C HIS A 153 10.49 -6.58 -5.75
N ALA A 154 9.33 -6.34 -5.15
CA ALA A 154 8.97 -6.91 -3.84
C ALA A 154 9.05 -8.44 -3.77
N LEU A 155 8.67 -9.16 -4.83
CA LEU A 155 8.81 -10.62 -4.89
C LEU A 155 10.26 -11.08 -4.77
N ALA A 156 11.19 -10.34 -5.39
CA ALA A 156 12.62 -10.65 -5.30
C ALA A 156 13.16 -10.32 -3.90
N ALA A 157 12.73 -9.20 -3.31
CA ALA A 157 13.08 -8.85 -1.93
C ALA A 157 12.57 -9.89 -0.91
N VAL A 158 11.33 -10.37 -1.03
CA VAL A 158 10.81 -11.46 -0.18
C VAL A 158 11.65 -12.73 -0.35
N LEU A 159 12.00 -13.09 -1.58
CA LEU A 159 12.82 -14.28 -1.85
C LEU A 159 14.23 -14.15 -1.26
N ALA A 160 14.86 -12.98 -1.38
CA ALA A 160 16.17 -12.70 -0.79
C ALA A 160 16.13 -12.80 0.75
N ILE A 161 15.14 -12.15 1.39
CA ILE A 161 14.96 -12.26 2.85
C ILE A 161 14.75 -13.72 3.26
N ALA A 162 13.96 -14.50 2.50
CA ALA A 162 13.65 -15.88 2.87
C ALA A 162 14.81 -16.88 2.64
N ARG A 163 15.70 -16.60 1.67
CA ARG A 163 16.89 -17.41 1.39
C ARG A 163 18.00 -17.18 2.38
N ASP A 164 18.32 -15.91 2.55
CA ASP A 164 19.63 -15.50 3.05
C ASP A 164 19.50 -14.77 4.39
N ARG A 165 18.35 -14.90 5.08
CA ARG A 165 18.05 -14.17 6.32
C ARG A 165 19.19 -14.19 7.34
N ASP A 166 19.79 -15.36 7.53
CA ASP A 166 20.84 -15.57 8.54
C ASP A 166 22.20 -14.97 8.12
N THR A 167 22.35 -14.61 6.85
CA THR A 167 23.56 -14.00 6.27
C THR A 167 23.40 -12.52 5.95
N LEU A 168 22.15 -12.03 5.81
CA LEU A 168 21.86 -10.62 5.59
C LEU A 168 22.00 -9.84 6.89
N GLY A 169 22.75 -8.74 6.86
CA GLY A 169 22.80 -7.80 7.97
C GLY A 169 21.42 -7.18 8.26
N GLU A 170 21.17 -6.79 9.50
CA GLU A 170 19.86 -6.24 9.92
C GLU A 170 19.43 -5.02 9.08
N ASP A 171 20.38 -4.17 8.67
CA ASP A 171 20.12 -3.00 7.82
C ASP A 171 19.57 -3.40 6.44
N VAL A 172 20.13 -4.46 5.84
CA VAL A 172 19.70 -4.95 4.53
C VAL A 172 18.33 -5.61 4.64
N VAL A 173 18.07 -6.35 5.72
CA VAL A 173 16.74 -6.91 6.00
C VAL A 173 15.70 -5.81 6.18
N ALA A 174 16.07 -4.70 6.82
CA ALA A 174 15.19 -3.55 7.00
C ALA A 174 14.88 -2.85 5.67
N GLU A 175 15.88 -2.62 4.82
CA GLU A 175 15.71 -2.02 3.49
C GLU A 175 14.82 -2.87 2.58
N LEU A 176 15.12 -4.18 2.46
CA LEU A 176 14.28 -5.12 1.71
C LEU A 176 12.87 -5.18 2.30
N GLY A 177 12.74 -5.13 3.62
CA GLY A 177 11.48 -5.06 4.33
C GLY A 177 10.61 -3.86 3.94
N GLN A 178 11.22 -2.68 3.81
CA GLN A 178 10.54 -1.46 3.34
C GLN A 178 10.08 -1.61 1.89
N GLN A 179 10.92 -2.18 1.04
CA GLN A 179 10.60 -2.40 -0.36
C GLN A 179 9.40 -3.35 -0.55
N VAL A 180 9.29 -4.40 0.28
CA VAL A 180 8.12 -5.27 0.28
C VAL A 180 6.89 -4.53 0.82
N ALA A 181 7.03 -3.75 1.90
CA ALA A 181 5.93 -3.02 2.52
C ALA A 181 5.33 -1.93 1.62
N ALA A 182 6.13 -1.32 0.75
CA ALA A 182 5.68 -0.32 -0.22
C ALA A 182 4.88 -0.92 -1.39
N SER A 183 4.89 -2.25 -1.55
CA SER A 183 4.19 -2.93 -2.65
C SER A 183 2.79 -3.40 -2.28
N THR A 184 1.98 -3.68 -3.30
CA THR A 184 0.66 -4.32 -3.17
C THR A 184 0.68 -5.72 -2.56
N LEU A 185 1.87 -6.31 -2.36
CA LEU A 185 2.08 -7.62 -1.73
C LEU A 185 1.65 -7.64 -0.25
N GLY A 186 1.52 -6.46 0.36
CA GLY A 186 0.96 -6.27 1.70
C GLY A 186 1.97 -6.43 2.82
N SER A 187 1.85 -5.56 3.83
CA SER A 187 2.71 -5.50 5.03
C SER A 187 2.81 -6.83 5.81
N ARG A 188 1.79 -7.70 5.70
CA ARG A 188 1.79 -9.01 6.37
C ARG A 188 2.88 -9.95 5.83
N ILE A 189 3.08 -10.00 4.52
CA ILE A 189 4.12 -10.86 3.91
C ILE A 189 5.51 -10.33 4.23
N ALA A 190 5.70 -9.00 4.15
CA ALA A 190 6.94 -8.34 4.58
C ALA A 190 7.28 -8.71 6.03
N PHE A 191 6.31 -8.56 6.94
CA PHE A 191 6.51 -8.88 8.35
C PHE A 191 6.84 -10.36 8.57
N ALA A 192 6.17 -11.28 7.86
CA ALA A 192 6.47 -12.70 7.98
C ALA A 192 7.87 -13.06 7.44
N ALA A 193 8.32 -12.44 6.35
CA ALA A 193 9.67 -12.58 5.84
C ALA A 193 10.69 -12.07 6.86
N ILE A 194 10.53 -10.82 7.33
CA ILE A 194 11.42 -10.16 8.30
C ILE A 194 11.46 -10.92 9.62
N ALA A 195 10.36 -11.56 10.04
CA ALA A 195 10.29 -12.38 11.24
C ALA A 195 10.80 -13.82 11.04
N GLY A 196 11.24 -14.19 9.83
CA GLY A 196 11.69 -15.53 9.44
C GLY A 196 10.64 -16.61 9.60
N ARG A 197 9.38 -16.22 9.41
CA ARG A 197 8.25 -17.14 9.33
C ARG A 197 8.03 -17.64 7.92
N LEU A 198 8.68 -17.04 6.92
CA LEU A 198 8.76 -17.58 5.58
C LEU A 198 10.05 -18.38 5.42
N ARG A 199 9.93 -19.58 4.87
CA ARG A 199 11.06 -20.43 4.51
C ARG A 199 10.85 -20.97 3.11
N LEU A 200 11.92 -21.13 2.36
CA LEU A 200 11.88 -21.89 1.12
C LEU A 200 11.72 -23.37 1.46
N ARG A 201 10.69 -23.99 0.90
CA ARG A 201 10.56 -25.45 0.92
C ARG A 201 11.75 -26.02 0.18
N THR A 202 12.70 -26.59 0.92
CA THR A 202 13.78 -27.38 0.35
C THR A 202 13.12 -28.45 -0.51
N ALA A 203 13.56 -28.60 -1.77
CA ALA A 203 13.14 -29.76 -2.54
C ALA A 203 13.42 -30.97 -1.63
N ALA A 204 12.41 -31.76 -1.29
CA ALA A 204 12.70 -33.08 -0.77
C ALA A 204 13.57 -33.70 -1.85
N VAL A 205 14.86 -33.94 -1.55
CA VAL A 205 15.69 -34.74 -2.42
C VAL A 205 14.88 -36.01 -2.58
N PRO A 206 14.39 -36.34 -3.80
CA PRO A 206 13.65 -37.58 -3.95
C PRO A 206 14.57 -38.65 -3.40
N VAL A 207 14.16 -39.29 -2.32
CA VAL A 207 14.86 -40.45 -1.81
C VAL A 207 14.76 -41.42 -2.96
N VAL A 208 15.83 -41.52 -3.75
CA VAL A 208 15.94 -42.52 -4.80
C VAL A 208 15.78 -43.82 -4.04
N PRO A 209 14.66 -44.56 -4.21
CA PRO A 209 14.54 -45.84 -3.56
C PRO A 209 15.77 -46.65 -3.97
N ALA A 210 16.44 -47.24 -2.98
CA ALA A 210 17.58 -48.13 -3.23
C ALA A 210 17.23 -49.04 -4.40
N PRO A 211 18.12 -49.21 -5.39
CA PRO A 211 17.78 -49.86 -6.66
C PRO A 211 17.18 -51.24 -6.38
N THR A 212 15.87 -51.35 -6.52
CA THR A 212 15.20 -52.65 -6.53
C THR A 212 15.64 -53.29 -7.84
N ALA A 213 16.35 -54.42 -7.74
CA ALA A 213 16.83 -55.18 -8.89
C ALA A 213 15.68 -55.39 -9.89
N VAL A 214 15.79 -54.74 -11.04
CA VAL A 214 14.84 -54.92 -12.14
C VAL A 214 15.19 -56.26 -12.80
N PRO A 215 14.24 -57.21 -12.94
CA PRO A 215 14.46 -58.41 -13.74
C PRO A 215 14.67 -58.00 -15.21
N VAL A 216 15.72 -58.54 -15.80
CA VAL A 216 16.10 -58.36 -17.20
C VAL A 216 14.94 -58.78 -18.10
N VAL A 217 14.30 -57.81 -18.77
CA VAL A 217 13.34 -58.04 -19.86
C VAL A 217 14.11 -57.90 -21.17
N PRO A 218 14.04 -58.88 -22.10
CA PRO A 218 14.74 -58.82 -23.36
C PRO A 218 14.13 -57.79 -24.31
N ALA A 219 15.01 -57.19 -25.13
CA ALA A 219 14.73 -56.09 -26.03
C ALA A 219 13.60 -56.37 -27.04
N PRO A 220 12.69 -55.41 -27.31
CA PRO A 220 11.76 -55.52 -28.42
C PRO A 220 12.41 -55.12 -29.74
N ALA A 221 12.07 -55.88 -30.78
CA ALA A 221 12.52 -55.73 -32.15
C ALA A 221 12.04 -54.42 -32.81
N ALA A 222 12.86 -53.92 -33.74
CA ALA A 222 12.63 -52.71 -34.52
C ALA A 222 11.37 -52.77 -35.38
N VAL A 223 10.61 -51.66 -35.41
CA VAL A 223 9.50 -51.41 -36.32
C VAL A 223 9.90 -50.26 -37.27
N PRO A 224 9.66 -50.39 -38.60
CA PRO A 224 10.17 -49.44 -39.58
C PRO A 224 9.32 -48.17 -39.71
N ALA A 225 9.99 -47.12 -40.20
CA ALA A 225 9.48 -45.77 -40.44
C ALA A 225 8.26 -45.74 -41.39
N ARG A 226 7.28 -44.89 -41.05
CA ARG A 226 6.17 -44.51 -41.94
C ARG A 226 6.29 -43.05 -42.35
N ALA A 227 6.11 -42.84 -43.65
CA ALA A 227 6.21 -41.57 -44.36
C ALA A 227 5.09 -40.58 -44.00
N SER A 228 5.44 -39.30 -43.96
CA SER A 228 4.57 -38.15 -43.76
C SER A 228 3.85 -37.78 -45.06
N GLY A 229 2.53 -37.62 -45.00
CA GLY A 229 1.71 -36.97 -46.03
C GLY A 229 1.26 -35.57 -45.58
N PRO A 230 0.97 -34.64 -46.51
CA PRO A 230 0.61 -33.26 -46.18
C PRO A 230 -0.89 -33.10 -45.93
N SER A 231 -1.27 -32.48 -44.81
CA SER A 231 -2.64 -32.06 -44.51
C SER A 231 -2.82 -30.57 -44.78
N GLY A 232 -3.68 -30.26 -45.75
CA GLY A 232 -4.18 -28.90 -46.02
C GLY A 232 -5.15 -28.44 -44.94
N ILE A 233 -5.09 -27.15 -44.63
CA ILE A 233 -5.98 -26.47 -43.68
C ILE A 233 -6.97 -25.64 -44.49
N ASP A 234 -8.25 -25.99 -44.39
CA ASP A 234 -9.40 -25.21 -44.87
C ASP A 234 -9.68 -24.02 -43.92
N ILE A 235 -9.80 -22.82 -44.50
CA ILE A 235 -10.20 -21.59 -43.80
C ILE A 235 -11.71 -21.43 -43.99
N ALA A 236 -12.48 -21.63 -42.91
CA ALA A 236 -13.90 -21.29 -42.88
C ALA A 236 -14.14 -19.88 -42.32
N THR A 237 -14.86 -19.09 -43.12
CA THR A 237 -15.32 -17.72 -42.89
C THR A 237 -16.32 -17.58 -41.74
N ARG A 238 -16.18 -16.50 -40.96
CA ARG A 238 -17.05 -16.12 -39.82
C ARG A 238 -18.10 -15.09 -40.29
N PRO A 239 -19.39 -15.20 -39.90
CA PRO A 239 -20.40 -14.23 -40.32
C PRO A 239 -20.36 -12.94 -39.50
N ALA A 240 -20.64 -11.82 -40.18
CA ALA A 240 -20.71 -10.47 -39.64
C ALA A 240 -21.92 -10.28 -38.71
N ALA A 241 -21.73 -9.53 -37.62
CA ALA A 241 -22.78 -9.10 -36.71
C ALA A 241 -23.20 -7.66 -37.03
N ASP A 242 -24.52 -7.44 -37.04
CA ASP A 242 -25.21 -6.17 -37.28
C ASP A 242 -24.88 -5.07 -36.24
N PRO A 243 -24.85 -3.78 -36.63
CA PRO A 243 -24.59 -2.67 -35.71
C PRO A 243 -25.87 -2.23 -34.97
N ALA A 244 -25.83 -2.27 -33.64
CA ALA A 244 -26.88 -1.74 -32.78
C ALA A 244 -26.87 -0.20 -32.73
N ALA A 245 -28.09 0.36 -32.69
CA ALA A 245 -28.40 1.79 -32.68
C ALA A 245 -27.80 2.57 -31.46
N PRO A 246 -27.55 3.88 -31.60
CA PRO A 246 -26.90 4.69 -30.57
C PRO A 246 -27.81 4.96 -29.36
N VAL A 247 -27.33 4.58 -28.18
CA VAL A 247 -27.92 4.95 -26.88
C VAL A 247 -27.61 6.42 -26.60
N VAL A 248 -28.66 7.24 -26.50
CA VAL A 248 -28.57 8.67 -26.16
C VAL A 248 -28.25 8.81 -24.67
N ALA A 249 -27.10 9.40 -24.36
CA ALA A 249 -26.68 9.69 -22.98
C ALA A 249 -27.53 10.82 -22.36
N PRO A 250 -27.82 10.76 -21.04
CA PRO A 250 -28.57 11.82 -20.35
C PRO A 250 -27.76 13.12 -20.31
N ARG A 251 -28.41 14.23 -20.70
CA ARG A 251 -27.83 15.58 -20.61
C ARG A 251 -27.78 16.02 -19.14
N VAL A 252 -26.60 16.41 -18.69
CA VAL A 252 -26.37 17.02 -17.37
C VAL A 252 -26.92 18.45 -17.37
N SER A 253 -27.61 18.87 -16.30
CA SER A 253 -28.22 20.21 -16.25
C SER A 253 -27.17 21.33 -16.12
N PRO A 254 -27.39 22.51 -16.76
CA PRO A 254 -26.49 23.66 -16.67
C PRO A 254 -26.25 24.17 -15.24
N GLU A 255 -27.24 24.04 -14.35
CA GLU A 255 -27.14 24.47 -12.94
C GLU A 255 -26.15 23.62 -12.13
N LEU A 256 -25.99 22.33 -12.47
CA LEU A 256 -24.98 21.48 -11.85
C LEU A 256 -23.57 21.90 -12.28
N LEU A 257 -23.39 22.28 -13.54
CA LEU A 257 -22.12 22.76 -14.08
C LEU A 257 -21.71 24.11 -13.49
N GLN A 258 -22.68 25.02 -13.28
CA GLN A 258 -22.42 26.32 -12.64
C GLN A 258 -21.98 26.17 -11.19
N ARG A 259 -22.67 25.35 -10.39
CA ARG A 259 -22.32 25.08 -8.98
C ARG A 259 -20.95 24.43 -8.82
N LEU A 260 -20.56 23.55 -9.74
CA LEU A 260 -19.20 22.98 -9.76
C LEU A 260 -18.16 24.06 -10.08
N SER A 261 -18.42 24.95 -11.04
CA SER A 261 -17.47 26.03 -11.38
C SER A 261 -17.26 27.04 -10.25
N GLU A 262 -18.30 27.36 -9.49
CA GLU A 262 -18.24 28.30 -8.37
C GLU A 262 -17.49 27.70 -7.17
N HIS A 263 -17.60 26.38 -6.95
CA HIS A 263 -16.92 25.67 -5.87
C HIS A 263 -15.40 25.53 -6.07
N PHE A 264 -14.93 25.54 -7.33
CA PHE A 264 -13.51 25.38 -7.68
C PHE A 264 -12.79 26.70 -7.99
N ARG A 265 -13.39 27.86 -7.66
CA ARG A 265 -12.74 29.16 -7.90
C ARG A 265 -11.57 29.35 -6.92
N PRO A 266 -10.32 29.54 -7.38
CA PRO A 266 -9.17 29.70 -6.50
C PRO A 266 -9.32 30.97 -5.65
N SER A 267 -9.04 30.85 -4.34
CA SER A 267 -8.94 32.00 -3.43
C SER A 267 -7.70 32.82 -3.78
N GLU A 268 -7.81 34.16 -3.81
CA GLU A 268 -6.69 35.03 -4.13
C GLU A 268 -5.49 34.81 -3.17
N PRO A 269 -4.25 34.76 -3.69
CA PRO A 269 -3.07 34.61 -2.85
C PRO A 269 -2.86 35.87 -2.01
N THR A 270 -2.88 35.70 -0.68
CA THR A 270 -2.48 36.75 0.26
C THR A 270 -0.99 37.05 0.04
N THR A 271 -0.68 38.23 -0.47
CA THR A 271 0.69 38.68 -0.79
C THR A 271 1.52 38.88 0.48
N GLY A 272 2.17 37.80 0.93
CA GLY A 272 3.21 37.80 1.95
C GLY A 272 4.60 37.92 1.32
N ARG A 273 5.24 39.06 1.56
CA ARG A 273 6.61 39.48 1.20
C ARG A 273 7.64 38.33 1.26
N ARG A 274 8.18 37.90 0.11
CA ARG A 274 9.33 36.97 0.03
C ARG A 274 10.65 37.73 0.18
N ALA A 275 11.47 37.31 1.15
CA ALA A 275 12.89 37.61 1.18
C ALA A 275 13.62 36.65 0.23
N SER A 276 14.38 37.20 -0.70
CA SER A 276 15.18 36.49 -1.70
C SER A 276 16.51 36.01 -1.09
N GLY A 277 16.70 34.70 -1.02
CA GLY A 277 17.99 34.05 -0.84
C GLY A 277 18.16 32.98 -1.92
N SER A 278 19.11 33.18 -2.82
CA SER A 278 19.41 32.27 -3.94
C SER A 278 20.23 31.06 -3.46
N ALA A 279 19.77 29.85 -3.77
CA ALA A 279 20.56 28.63 -3.74
C ALA A 279 20.56 28.00 -5.14
N GLY A 280 21.75 27.65 -5.65
CA GLY A 280 22.01 27.21 -7.02
C GLY A 280 21.54 25.78 -7.35
N PRO A 281 21.62 25.38 -8.63
CA PRO A 281 21.07 24.13 -9.14
C PRO A 281 22.10 23.00 -8.97
N GLY A 282 21.76 21.94 -8.24
CA GLY A 282 22.66 20.77 -8.16
C GLY A 282 22.44 19.72 -7.06
N GLN A 283 21.32 19.72 -6.33
CA GLN A 283 21.00 18.63 -5.39
C GLN A 283 19.72 17.91 -5.80
N MET A 284 19.88 16.77 -6.48
CA MET A 284 18.86 15.73 -6.54
C MET A 284 18.54 15.29 -5.11
N GLN A 285 17.35 15.64 -4.62
CA GLN A 285 16.84 15.22 -3.34
C GLN A 285 16.69 13.69 -3.32
N ARG A 286 17.46 13.03 -2.46
CA ARG A 286 17.23 11.63 -2.09
C ARG A 286 15.88 11.52 -1.38
N SER A 287 15.11 10.48 -1.71
CA SER A 287 13.88 10.15 -0.96
C SER A 287 14.21 9.89 0.52
N PRO A 288 13.49 10.50 1.48
CA PRO A 288 13.75 10.30 2.90
C PRO A 288 13.32 8.90 3.37
N ALA A 289 14.08 8.32 4.30
CA ALA A 289 13.84 7.00 4.88
C ALA A 289 12.54 6.94 5.71
N ALA A 290 11.89 5.77 5.81
CA ALA A 290 10.59 5.59 6.45
C ALA A 290 10.52 5.94 7.96
N GLY A 291 11.65 6.02 8.66
CA GLY A 291 11.70 6.56 10.04
C GLY A 291 11.43 8.06 10.11
N GLU A 292 11.60 8.77 9.00
CA GLU A 292 11.40 10.21 8.86
C GLU A 292 9.96 10.58 8.46
N PHE A 293 9.22 9.64 7.85
CA PHE A 293 7.80 9.81 7.51
C PHE A 293 6.89 10.05 8.73
N VAL A 294 7.33 9.64 9.92
CA VAL A 294 6.56 9.79 11.18
C VAL A 294 6.76 11.17 11.83
N ARG A 295 7.76 11.97 11.41
CA ARG A 295 8.11 13.20 12.13
C ARG A 295 7.23 14.40 11.83
N ASP A 296 6.46 14.40 10.73
CA ASP A 296 5.55 15.50 10.44
C ASP A 296 4.19 15.03 9.88
N GLU A 297 3.23 14.81 10.80
CA GLU A 297 1.81 14.54 10.48
C GLU A 297 1.24 15.60 9.52
N ARG A 298 1.68 16.84 9.69
CA ARG A 298 1.17 17.99 8.93
C ARG A 298 1.68 17.96 7.50
N SER A 299 2.97 17.68 7.28
CA SER A 299 3.54 17.50 5.93
C SER A 299 2.87 16.35 5.17
N THR A 300 2.68 15.20 5.82
CA THR A 300 2.00 14.06 5.18
C THR A 300 0.56 14.39 4.81
N LEU A 301 -0.20 15.01 5.72
CA LEU A 301 -1.56 15.47 5.43
C LEU A 301 -1.58 16.53 4.31
N GLY A 302 -0.61 17.44 4.27
CA GLY A 302 -0.47 18.45 3.22
C GLY A 302 -0.32 17.84 1.82
N ARG A 303 0.47 16.75 1.68
CA ARG A 303 0.59 16.02 0.41
C ARG A 303 -0.71 15.34 0.01
N ILE A 304 -1.42 14.73 0.95
CA ILE A 304 -2.73 14.11 0.71
C ILE A 304 -3.73 15.16 0.21
N VAL A 305 -3.77 16.33 0.85
CA VAL A 305 -4.64 17.46 0.45
C VAL A 305 -4.32 17.95 -0.95
N ALA A 306 -3.04 18.14 -1.27
CA ALA A 306 -2.60 18.59 -2.59
C ALA A 306 -3.04 17.60 -3.68
N SER A 307 -2.76 16.31 -3.48
CA SER A 307 -3.16 15.23 -4.40
C SER A 307 -4.68 15.18 -4.58
N ALA A 308 -5.46 15.23 -3.49
CA ALA A 308 -6.91 15.21 -3.56
C ALA A 308 -7.47 16.41 -4.35
N ARG A 309 -6.94 17.62 -4.13
CA ARG A 309 -7.38 18.82 -4.88
C ARG A 309 -7.00 18.74 -6.36
N ALA A 310 -5.79 18.27 -6.68
CA ALA A 310 -5.35 18.09 -8.05
C ALA A 310 -6.27 17.12 -8.81
N HIS A 311 -6.63 15.98 -8.21
CA HIS A 311 -7.55 15.01 -8.81
C HIS A 311 -8.97 15.57 -8.95
N ALA A 312 -9.50 16.26 -7.93
CA ALA A 312 -10.81 16.90 -8.01
C ALA A 312 -10.88 17.89 -9.18
N GLN A 313 -9.89 18.78 -9.29
CA GLN A 313 -9.81 19.78 -10.33
C GLN A 313 -9.68 19.14 -11.72
N PHE A 314 -8.83 18.11 -11.86
CA PHE A 314 -8.66 17.42 -13.12
C PHE A 314 -9.96 16.80 -13.61
N ILE A 315 -10.66 16.07 -12.75
CA ILE A 315 -11.93 15.42 -13.13
C ILE A 315 -12.98 16.49 -13.45
N ALA A 316 -13.06 17.58 -12.68
CA ALA A 316 -13.96 18.69 -12.96
C ALA A 316 -13.71 19.30 -14.35
N ASN A 317 -12.44 19.52 -14.71
CA ASN A 317 -12.05 20.01 -16.03
C ASN A 317 -12.45 19.06 -17.16
N GLN A 318 -12.34 17.75 -16.94
CA GLN A 318 -12.80 16.74 -17.91
C GLN A 318 -14.32 16.74 -18.07
N ILE A 319 -15.07 17.03 -17.00
CA ILE A 319 -16.53 17.18 -17.06
C ILE A 319 -16.92 18.44 -17.85
N THR A 320 -16.26 19.57 -17.61
CA THR A 320 -16.59 20.86 -18.24
C THR A 320 -15.98 21.06 -19.62
N GLY A 321 -15.02 20.23 -20.01
CA GLY A 321 -14.25 20.41 -21.25
C GLY A 321 -13.21 21.53 -21.16
N THR A 322 -12.89 22.01 -19.96
CA THR A 322 -11.90 23.07 -19.76
C THR A 322 -10.49 22.47 -19.86
N LYS A 323 -9.62 23.02 -20.71
CA LYS A 323 -8.19 22.71 -20.67
C LYS A 323 -7.56 23.50 -19.52
N ALA A 324 -7.09 22.80 -18.48
CA ALA A 324 -6.24 23.43 -17.47
C ALA A 324 -4.88 22.74 -17.42
N ASP A 325 -3.84 23.54 -17.19
CA ASP A 325 -2.52 23.03 -16.87
C ASP A 325 -2.47 22.56 -15.42
N LEU A 326 -2.43 21.24 -15.22
CA LEU A 326 -2.02 20.66 -13.94
C LEU A 326 -0.51 20.89 -13.76
N SER A 327 -0.08 21.60 -12.73
CA SER A 327 1.34 21.97 -12.59
C SER A 327 2.28 20.78 -12.37
N ASP A 328 1.79 19.64 -11.87
CA ASP A 328 2.62 18.45 -11.58
C ASP A 328 2.37 17.28 -12.54
N ALA A 329 3.45 16.80 -13.16
CA ALA A 329 3.42 15.74 -14.17
C ALA A 329 3.02 14.35 -13.61
N ILE A 330 3.37 14.07 -12.35
CA ILE A 330 3.11 12.77 -11.70
C ILE A 330 1.62 12.58 -11.44
N ASP A 331 0.95 13.59 -10.87
CA ASP A 331 -0.49 13.55 -10.60
C ASP A 331 -1.31 13.55 -11.90
N ARG A 332 -0.80 14.18 -12.96
CA ARG A 332 -1.46 14.21 -14.27
C ARG A 332 -1.58 12.82 -14.90
N ALA A 333 -0.54 12.00 -14.85
CA ALA A 333 -0.56 10.64 -15.42
C ALA A 333 -1.53 9.73 -14.66
N TYR A 334 -1.50 9.77 -13.33
CA TYR A 334 -2.43 8.99 -12.50
C TYR A 334 -3.88 9.43 -12.72
N ALA A 335 -4.15 10.74 -12.67
CA ALA A 335 -5.50 11.27 -12.87
C ALA A 335 -6.02 10.96 -14.28
N ALA A 336 -5.19 11.04 -15.31
CA ALA A 336 -5.55 10.65 -16.67
C ALA A 336 -5.89 9.15 -16.75
N ALA A 337 -5.09 8.28 -16.15
CA ALA A 337 -5.36 6.85 -16.11
C ALA A 337 -6.65 6.52 -15.33
N LEU A 338 -6.90 7.23 -14.23
CA LEU A 338 -8.11 7.11 -13.43
C LEU A 338 -9.35 7.49 -14.24
N VAL A 339 -9.34 8.65 -14.90
CA VAL A 339 -10.44 9.14 -15.75
C VAL A 339 -10.67 8.24 -16.95
N ALA A 340 -9.62 7.73 -17.59
CA ALA A 340 -9.73 6.82 -18.72
C ALA A 340 -10.42 5.49 -18.35
N ARG A 341 -10.31 5.06 -17.10
CA ARG A 341 -10.94 3.82 -16.59
C ARG A 341 -12.30 4.05 -15.94
N ALA A 342 -12.54 5.25 -15.43
CA ALA A 342 -13.76 5.58 -14.71
C ALA A 342 -14.95 5.74 -15.66
N ARG A 343 -16.10 5.16 -15.29
CA ARG A 343 -17.37 5.40 -16.00
C ARG A 343 -17.70 6.89 -15.99
N ARG A 344 -17.99 7.47 -17.15
CA ARG A 344 -18.28 8.92 -17.25
C ARG A 344 -19.43 9.39 -16.35
N SER A 345 -20.43 8.52 -16.14
CA SER A 345 -21.57 8.80 -15.25
C SER A 345 -21.20 8.94 -13.78
N SER A 346 -20.05 8.41 -13.34
CA SER A 346 -19.61 8.49 -11.94
C SER A 346 -18.60 9.60 -11.67
N TRP A 347 -18.12 10.30 -12.71
CA TRP A 347 -17.15 11.40 -12.57
C TRP A 347 -17.60 12.50 -11.60
N PRO A 348 -18.88 12.95 -11.57
CA PRO A 348 -19.31 13.97 -10.62
C PRO A 348 -19.17 13.53 -9.16
N ALA A 349 -19.51 12.28 -8.85
CA ALA A 349 -19.35 11.72 -7.51
C ALA A 349 -17.88 11.59 -7.12
N LEU A 350 -17.04 11.12 -8.03
CA LEU A 350 -15.61 10.96 -7.82
C LEU A 350 -14.93 12.32 -7.58
N ALA A 351 -15.22 13.33 -8.41
CA ALA A 351 -14.71 14.69 -8.26
C ALA A 351 -15.10 15.30 -6.90
N ARG A 352 -16.37 15.15 -6.50
CA ARG A 352 -16.85 15.63 -5.18
C ARG A 352 -16.23 14.87 -4.01
N GLY A 353 -15.99 13.56 -4.14
CA GLY A 353 -15.29 12.77 -3.13
C GLY A 353 -13.86 13.26 -2.88
N TYR A 354 -13.12 13.55 -3.96
CA TYR A 354 -11.78 14.14 -3.85
C TYR A 354 -11.82 15.56 -3.29
N ALA A 355 -12.76 16.40 -3.71
CA ALA A 355 -12.90 17.76 -3.21
C ALA A 355 -13.18 17.77 -1.69
N LEU A 356 -14.15 16.99 -1.23
CA LEU A 356 -14.45 16.83 0.20
C LEU A 356 -13.23 16.34 0.99
N THR A 357 -12.47 15.40 0.43
CA THR A 357 -11.23 14.89 1.04
C THR A 357 -10.17 15.99 1.16
N GLY A 358 -9.98 16.78 0.11
CA GLY A 358 -9.06 17.92 0.11
C GLY A 358 -9.46 18.99 1.11
N ASP A 359 -10.75 19.33 1.20
CA ASP A 359 -11.26 20.37 2.08
C ASP A 359 -11.24 19.97 3.56
N ALA A 360 -11.68 18.75 3.88
CA ALA A 360 -11.57 18.21 5.24
C ALA A 360 -10.10 18.10 5.67
N GLY A 361 -9.22 17.68 4.75
CA GLY A 361 -7.79 17.60 4.99
C GLY A 361 -7.15 18.97 5.22
N ASP A 362 -7.53 20.00 4.46
CA ASP A 362 -7.05 21.38 4.65
C ASP A 362 -7.52 21.96 5.99
N LEU A 363 -8.77 21.69 6.38
CA LEU A 363 -9.29 22.06 7.69
C LEU A 363 -8.49 21.41 8.84
N ALA A 364 -8.17 20.13 8.70
CA ALA A 364 -7.32 19.40 9.65
C ALA A 364 -5.86 19.91 9.65
N HIS A 365 -5.31 20.22 8.48
CA HIS A 365 -3.99 20.81 8.35
C HIS A 365 -3.89 22.17 9.07
N LYS A 366 -4.92 23.02 8.93
CA LYS A 366 -5.06 24.30 9.65
C LYS A 366 -5.20 24.08 11.17
N ALA A 367 -6.01 23.10 11.59
CA ALA A 367 -6.17 22.77 13.01
C ALA A 367 -4.85 22.28 13.64
N LEU A 368 -4.06 21.46 12.94
CA LEU A 368 -2.73 21.00 13.36
C LEU A 368 -1.71 22.14 13.46
N ALA A 369 -1.89 23.23 12.71
CA ALA A 369 -1.04 24.42 12.80
C ALA A 369 -1.24 25.21 14.10
N THR A 370 -2.31 24.96 14.85
CA THR A 370 -2.57 25.65 16.13
C THR A 370 -1.62 25.16 17.24
N PRO A 371 -1.34 25.97 18.28
CA PRO A 371 -0.39 25.62 19.33
C PRO A 371 -0.69 24.30 20.06
N ARG A 372 -1.97 23.92 20.19
CA ARG A 372 -2.36 22.65 20.81
C ARG A 372 -2.02 21.44 19.95
N ARG A 373 -1.87 21.61 18.63
CA ARG A 373 -1.65 20.53 17.65
C ARG A 373 -2.65 19.36 17.79
N GLU A 374 -3.83 19.67 18.32
CA GLU A 374 -4.90 18.71 18.58
C GLU A 374 -5.95 18.78 17.48
N LEU A 375 -6.21 17.64 16.84
CA LEU A 375 -7.35 17.48 15.94
C LEU A 375 -8.60 17.18 16.77
N PRO A 376 -9.64 18.01 16.68
CA PRO A 376 -10.93 17.69 17.30
C PRO A 376 -11.45 16.36 16.78
N GLU A 377 -12.01 15.53 17.67
CA GLU A 377 -12.55 14.23 17.28
C GLU A 377 -13.59 14.30 16.14
N PRO A 378 -14.53 15.29 16.11
CA PRO A 378 -15.44 15.45 14.98
C PRO A 378 -14.73 15.62 13.63
N LEU A 379 -13.59 16.31 13.60
CA LEU A 379 -12.80 16.50 12.38
C LEU A 379 -12.10 15.21 11.95
N VAL A 380 -11.62 14.40 12.90
CA VAL A 380 -11.07 13.07 12.60
C VAL A 380 -12.16 12.15 12.05
N ARG A 381 -13.39 12.22 12.57
CA ARG A 381 -14.54 11.50 12.02
C ARG A 381 -14.90 11.97 10.60
N LEU A 382 -14.88 13.27 10.33
CA LEU A 382 -15.12 13.81 8.99
C LEU A 382 -14.07 13.32 7.98
N LEU A 383 -12.78 13.28 8.34
CA LEU A 383 -11.73 12.71 7.48
C LEU A 383 -11.94 11.22 7.21
N ALA A 384 -12.36 10.46 8.23
CA ALA A 384 -12.69 9.06 8.06
C ALA A 384 -13.91 8.86 7.15
N TRP A 385 -14.91 9.72 7.26
CA TRP A 385 -16.09 9.71 6.41
C TRP A 385 -15.73 10.06 4.96
N SER A 386 -14.97 11.13 4.73
CA SER A 386 -14.59 11.58 3.38
C SER A 386 -13.75 10.55 2.63
N GLN A 387 -12.77 9.91 3.27
CA GLN A 387 -12.00 8.83 2.62
C GLN A 387 -12.87 7.60 2.29
N SER A 388 -13.88 7.32 3.11
CA SER A 388 -14.79 6.20 2.88
C SER A 388 -15.75 6.48 1.72
N ILE A 389 -16.25 7.72 1.62
CA ILE A 389 -17.03 8.18 0.46
C ILE A 389 -16.18 8.13 -0.82
N LEU A 390 -14.94 8.62 -0.76
CA LEU A 390 -14.02 8.59 -1.90
C LEU A 390 -13.74 7.15 -2.35
N ARG A 391 -13.56 6.23 -1.40
CA ARG A 391 -13.42 4.80 -1.68
C ARG A 391 -14.64 4.25 -2.43
N SER A 392 -15.85 4.51 -1.94
CA SER A 392 -17.09 4.06 -2.58
C SER A 392 -17.23 4.64 -3.98
N ALA A 393 -16.96 5.93 -4.15
CA ALA A 393 -16.98 6.59 -5.46
C ALA A 393 -15.95 5.99 -6.42
N ALA A 394 -14.75 5.65 -5.95
CA ALA A 394 -13.71 4.99 -6.75
C ALA A 394 -14.11 3.57 -7.14
N ILE A 395 -14.69 2.78 -6.23
CA ILE A 395 -15.20 1.43 -6.50
C ILE A 395 -16.28 1.45 -7.58
N ASP A 396 -17.27 2.34 -7.44
CA ASP A 396 -18.37 2.51 -8.38
C ASP A 396 -17.86 2.97 -9.76
N SER A 397 -16.83 3.82 -9.76
CA SER A 397 -16.26 4.38 -10.99
C SER A 397 -15.40 3.38 -11.77
N LEU A 398 -14.55 2.62 -11.07
CA LEU A 398 -13.47 1.84 -11.66
C LEU A 398 -13.81 0.35 -11.85
N GLY A 399 -15.02 -0.08 -11.48
CA GLY A 399 -15.51 -1.44 -11.72
C GLY A 399 -15.07 -2.47 -10.67
N GLY A 400 -14.95 -2.08 -9.39
CA GLY A 400 -14.58 -2.97 -8.29
C GLY A 400 -13.10 -3.39 -8.29
N GLY A 401 -12.48 -3.39 -7.11
CA GLY A 401 -11.13 -3.95 -6.92
C GLY A 401 -9.94 -3.04 -7.28
N THR A 402 -10.16 -1.88 -7.90
CA THR A 402 -9.09 -0.87 -8.02
C THR A 402 -9.06 -0.03 -6.75
N VAL A 403 -7.85 0.18 -6.22
CA VAL A 403 -7.65 0.98 -5.02
C VAL A 403 -7.14 2.36 -5.40
N ASP A 404 -7.77 3.40 -4.84
CA ASP A 404 -7.32 4.78 -5.05
C ASP A 404 -6.13 5.12 -4.13
N ALA A 405 -5.05 5.63 -4.70
CA ALA A 405 -3.82 5.94 -3.98
C ALA A 405 -4.02 7.04 -2.92
N THR A 406 -4.71 8.14 -3.27
CA THR A 406 -4.96 9.26 -2.35
C THR A 406 -5.83 8.81 -1.17
N GLN A 407 -6.87 8.03 -1.44
CA GLN A 407 -7.74 7.43 -0.42
C GLN A 407 -6.95 6.52 0.53
N LEU A 408 -6.09 5.64 0.01
CA LEU A 408 -5.24 4.77 0.84
C LEU A 408 -4.29 5.58 1.71
N MET A 409 -3.64 6.60 1.16
CA MET A 409 -2.74 7.46 1.94
C MET A 409 -3.47 8.11 3.12
N LEU A 410 -4.70 8.60 2.91
CA LEU A 410 -5.51 9.16 3.99
C LEU A 410 -5.93 8.09 5.01
N TYR A 411 -6.32 6.91 4.56
CA TYR A 411 -6.68 5.78 5.42
C TYR A 411 -5.51 5.37 6.34
N ASP A 412 -4.32 5.19 5.78
CA ASP A 412 -3.13 4.80 6.54
C ASP A 412 -2.71 5.89 7.53
N TRP A 413 -2.76 7.16 7.10
CA TRP A 413 -2.51 8.29 7.98
C TRP A 413 -3.51 8.34 9.14
N LEU A 414 -4.81 8.10 8.89
CA LEU A 414 -5.84 8.04 9.94
C LEU A 414 -5.62 6.88 10.92
N ILE A 415 -5.19 5.70 10.46
CA ILE A 415 -4.85 4.58 11.36
C ILE A 415 -3.73 4.99 12.32
N ILE A 416 -2.65 5.56 11.79
CA ILE A 416 -1.50 5.98 12.57
C ILE A 416 -1.92 7.06 13.58
N LEU A 417 -2.65 8.08 13.12
CA LEU A 417 -3.18 9.15 13.95
C LEU A 417 -4.06 8.60 15.09
N CYS A 418 -5.05 7.76 14.76
CA CYS A 418 -6.00 7.24 15.74
C CYS A 418 -5.34 6.33 16.76
N ARG A 419 -4.39 5.49 16.33
CA ARG A 419 -3.58 4.67 17.24
C ARG A 419 -2.79 5.54 18.21
N ARG A 420 -2.10 6.55 17.68
CA ARG A 420 -1.23 7.43 18.46
C ARG A 420 -2.01 8.28 19.46
N ARG A 421 -3.14 8.85 19.04
CA ARG A 421 -4.00 9.71 19.86
C ARG A 421 -5.07 8.96 20.63
N ARG A 422 -5.11 7.62 20.51
CA ARG A 422 -6.12 6.75 21.11
C ARG A 422 -7.55 7.21 20.80
N ILE A 423 -7.78 7.63 19.55
CA ILE A 423 -9.11 7.93 19.03
C ILE A 423 -9.73 6.62 18.53
N TYR A 424 -11.02 6.42 18.79
CA TYR A 424 -11.77 5.27 18.28
C TYR A 424 -12.76 5.75 17.21
N LEU A 425 -12.62 5.21 16.00
CA LEU A 425 -13.55 5.43 14.92
C LEU A 425 -14.34 4.14 14.70
N ALA A 426 -15.61 4.14 15.10
CA ALA A 426 -16.47 2.97 14.98
C ALA A 426 -16.89 2.68 13.53
N GLN A 427 -16.89 3.70 12.67
CA GLN A 427 -17.40 3.67 11.31
C GLN A 427 -16.34 4.12 10.31
N TYR A 428 -16.57 3.84 9.03
CA TYR A 428 -15.82 4.34 7.87
C TYR A 428 -14.38 3.81 7.71
N MET A 429 -13.80 3.19 8.74
CA MET A 429 -12.45 2.60 8.71
C MET A 429 -12.42 1.10 8.38
N SER A 430 -13.57 0.49 8.07
CA SER A 430 -13.69 -0.94 7.71
C SER A 430 -14.35 -1.15 6.35
N LEU A 431 -14.18 -2.34 5.77
CA LEU A 431 -14.83 -2.73 4.52
C LEU A 431 -16.34 -2.86 4.65
N GLU A 432 -16.83 -3.25 5.83
CA GLU A 432 -18.25 -3.50 6.12
C GLU A 432 -19.02 -2.22 6.42
N THR A 433 -18.31 -1.17 6.83
CA THR A 433 -18.89 0.13 7.23
C THR A 433 -18.50 1.23 6.26
N GLN A 434 -18.51 0.94 4.95
CA GLN A 434 -18.21 1.95 3.93
C GLN A 434 -19.34 2.98 3.84
N ALA A 435 -18.96 4.25 3.78
CA ALA A 435 -19.93 5.33 3.57
C ALA A 435 -20.41 5.29 2.11
N PRO A 436 -21.72 5.23 1.85
CA PRO A 436 -22.24 5.29 0.49
C PRO A 436 -21.99 6.67 -0.12
N VAL A 437 -21.89 6.74 -1.45
CA VAL A 437 -21.71 8.00 -2.19
C VAL A 437 -22.86 8.99 -1.96
N SER A 438 -24.06 8.48 -1.64
CA SER A 438 -25.23 9.28 -1.27
C SER A 438 -24.99 10.20 -0.07
N ASP A 439 -24.04 9.86 0.80
CA ASP A 439 -23.73 10.64 2.00
C ASP A 439 -22.92 11.90 1.72
N LEU A 440 -22.47 12.13 0.48
CA LEU A 440 -21.67 13.30 0.08
C LEU A 440 -22.26 14.61 0.59
N THR A 441 -23.58 14.81 0.44
CA THR A 441 -24.24 16.05 0.86
C THR A 441 -24.16 16.26 2.37
N ALA A 442 -24.50 15.23 3.16
CA ALA A 442 -24.44 15.29 4.62
C ALA A 442 -23.00 15.52 5.13
N ALA A 443 -22.01 14.91 4.47
CA ALA A 443 -20.61 15.11 4.82
C ALA A 443 -20.12 16.55 4.53
N TYR A 444 -20.61 17.19 3.46
CA TYR A 444 -20.33 18.60 3.18
C TYR A 444 -21.00 19.56 4.18
N GLU A 445 -22.22 19.25 4.63
CA GLU A 445 -22.89 20.02 5.69
C GLU A 445 -22.10 19.94 7.00
N GLU A 446 -21.63 18.75 7.37
CA GLU A 446 -20.77 18.55 8.54
C GLU A 446 -19.42 19.28 8.39
N TYR A 447 -18.82 19.26 7.20
CA TYR A 447 -17.65 20.09 6.89
C TYR A 447 -17.92 21.59 7.13
N GLY A 448 -19.02 22.12 6.60
CA GLY A 448 -19.39 23.52 6.76
C GLY A 448 -19.57 23.91 8.23
N ARG A 449 -20.25 23.05 9.01
CA ARG A 449 -20.43 23.22 10.45
C ARG A 449 -19.11 23.25 11.21
N LEU A 450 -18.20 22.32 10.92
CA LEU A 450 -16.89 22.25 11.58
C LEU A 450 -15.96 23.40 11.16
N ALA A 451 -16.03 23.83 9.90
CA ALA A 451 -15.28 24.99 9.41
C ALA A 451 -15.71 26.28 10.12
N ALA A 452 -17.03 26.50 10.29
CA ALA A 452 -17.55 27.63 11.03
C ALA A 452 -17.09 27.62 12.50
N LEU A 453 -17.22 26.49 13.20
CA LEU A 453 -16.77 26.35 14.59
C LEU A 453 -15.27 26.62 14.77
N LEU A 454 -14.43 26.18 13.83
CA LEU A 454 -12.99 26.43 13.87
C LEU A 454 -12.64 27.88 13.53
N ALA A 455 -13.39 28.53 12.63
CA ALA A 455 -13.24 29.94 12.31
C ALA A 455 -13.61 30.83 13.51
N GLU A 456 -14.73 30.56 14.19
CA GLU A 456 -15.16 31.28 15.40
C GLU A 456 -14.16 31.16 16.56
N ALA A 457 -13.48 30.01 16.69
CA ALA A 457 -12.49 29.78 17.73
C ALA A 457 -11.16 30.54 17.52
N GLN A 458 -10.88 31.06 16.32
CA GLN A 458 -9.64 31.78 16.00
C GLN A 458 -9.57 33.23 16.54
N PRO A 459 -10.54 34.13 16.30
CA PRO A 459 -10.46 35.52 16.74
C PRO A 459 -10.40 35.66 18.27
N ALA A 460 -11.20 34.88 19.00
CA ALA A 460 -11.16 34.86 20.47
C ALA A 460 -9.77 34.49 21.03
N ARG A 461 -8.99 33.69 20.29
CA ARG A 461 -7.61 33.34 20.68
C ARG A 461 -6.61 34.44 20.35
N SER A 462 -6.76 35.09 19.19
CA SER A 462 -5.94 36.24 18.80
C SER A 462 -6.11 37.37 19.80
N GLU A 463 -7.35 37.69 20.19
CA GLU A 463 -7.64 38.70 21.20
C GLU A 463 -7.14 38.31 22.59
N ARG A 464 -7.34 37.06 23.02
CA ARG A 464 -6.82 36.59 24.32
C ARG A 464 -5.29 36.60 24.35
N GLY A 465 -4.63 36.21 23.26
CA GLY A 465 -3.18 36.27 23.12
C GLY A 465 -2.64 37.70 23.02
N ALA A 466 -3.41 38.65 22.49
CA ALA A 466 -3.10 40.07 22.53
C ALA A 466 -3.28 40.63 23.94
N ARG A 467 -4.38 40.30 24.63
CA ARG A 467 -4.64 40.69 26.02
C ARG A 467 -3.59 40.14 26.98
N LEU A 468 -3.22 38.87 26.88
CA LEU A 468 -2.16 38.27 27.72
C LEU A 468 -0.79 38.92 27.50
N ARG A 469 -0.52 39.45 26.29
CA ARG A 469 0.69 40.24 26.02
C ARG A 469 0.59 41.69 26.52
N ALA A 470 -0.62 42.21 26.65
CA ALA A 470 -0.88 43.56 27.16
C ALA A 470 -0.99 43.64 28.69
N VAL A 471 -1.11 42.50 29.40
CA VAL A 471 -1.02 42.48 30.87
C VAL A 471 0.45 42.68 31.25
N PRO A 472 0.82 43.83 31.88
CA PRO A 472 2.19 44.03 32.36
C PRO A 472 2.55 42.91 33.34
N ALA A 473 3.79 42.44 33.26
CA ALA A 473 4.29 41.37 34.13
C ALA A 473 3.95 41.70 35.60
N PRO A 474 3.31 40.78 36.35
CA PRO A 474 2.96 41.04 37.73
C PRO A 474 4.24 41.35 38.51
N THR A 475 4.23 42.50 39.18
CA THR A 475 5.26 42.87 40.16
C THR A 475 5.35 41.77 41.21
N ARG A 476 6.59 41.34 41.48
CA ARG A 476 6.96 40.09 42.16
C ARG A 476 6.54 39.99 43.64
N ASP A 477 5.78 40.95 44.17
CA ASP A 477 5.61 41.14 45.62
C ASP A 477 4.23 40.80 46.19
N ALA A 478 3.25 40.37 45.39
CA ALA A 478 1.93 39.99 45.90
C ALA A 478 1.77 38.46 45.98
N ARG A 479 2.08 37.87 47.14
CA ARG A 479 1.67 36.49 47.46
C ARG A 479 0.13 36.43 47.61
N PRO A 480 -0.60 35.64 46.82
CA PRO A 480 -2.02 35.43 47.05
C PRO A 480 -2.24 34.68 48.36
N GLN A 481 -3.19 35.16 49.18
CA GLN A 481 -3.60 34.48 50.41
C GLN A 481 -4.20 33.10 50.09
N PRO A 482 -3.89 32.07 50.90
CA PRO A 482 -4.49 30.76 50.74
C PRO A 482 -6.00 30.82 51.01
N PRO A 483 -6.84 30.11 50.23
CA PRO A 483 -8.26 30.02 50.49
C PRO A 483 -8.52 29.36 51.86
N PRO A 484 -9.58 29.77 52.58
CA PRO A 484 -9.89 29.26 53.92
C PRO A 484 -10.16 27.75 53.87
N GLU A 485 -9.54 27.02 54.81
CA GLU A 485 -9.71 25.59 54.98
C GLU A 485 -11.18 25.24 55.25
N PRO A 486 -11.77 24.25 54.55
CA PRO A 486 -13.11 23.79 54.84
C PRO A 486 -13.15 23.07 56.20
N THR A 487 -13.99 23.60 57.09
CA THR A 487 -14.25 23.11 58.44
C THR A 487 -14.68 21.65 58.42
N ARG A 488 -13.86 20.79 59.01
CA ARG A 488 -13.97 19.33 58.99
C ARG A 488 -14.67 18.82 60.25
N ASP A 489 -15.95 19.12 60.42
CA ASP A 489 -16.77 18.56 61.50
C ASP A 489 -18.19 18.24 61.03
N ALA A 490 -18.34 17.08 60.40
CA ALA A 490 -19.63 16.40 60.28
C ALA A 490 -19.38 14.89 60.34
N ARG A 491 -19.59 14.31 61.53
CA ARG A 491 -19.67 12.84 61.70
C ARG A 491 -20.91 12.34 60.94
N PRO A 492 -20.78 11.41 59.98
CA PRO A 492 -21.93 10.85 59.29
C PRO A 492 -22.77 10.01 60.26
N GLN A 493 -24.05 10.35 60.40
CA GLN A 493 -25.05 9.46 60.97
C GLN A 493 -25.23 8.23 60.07
N PRO A 494 -25.55 7.04 60.61
CA PRO A 494 -25.74 5.83 59.82
C PRO A 494 -26.99 5.97 58.95
N ALA A 495 -26.78 6.24 57.66
CA ALA A 495 -27.84 6.28 56.67
C ALA A 495 -28.49 4.89 56.54
N SER A 496 -29.82 4.91 56.35
CA SER A 496 -30.66 3.77 56.00
C SER A 496 -30.04 2.92 54.88
N ARG A 497 -30.51 1.68 54.69
CA ARG A 497 -30.13 0.74 53.60
C ARG A 497 -30.39 1.26 52.16
N ALA A 498 -30.50 2.57 51.96
CA ALA A 498 -30.66 3.26 50.70
C ALA A 498 -29.34 3.23 49.89
N SER A 499 -29.45 2.64 48.70
CA SER A 499 -28.49 2.68 47.59
C SER A 499 -27.08 2.16 47.87
N GLU A 500 -26.95 0.84 48.02
CA GLU A 500 -25.67 0.17 47.74
C GLU A 500 -25.21 0.57 46.33
N THR A 501 -24.00 1.13 46.26
CA THR A 501 -23.42 1.59 45.00
C THR A 501 -23.14 0.41 44.07
N LEU A 502 -23.15 0.66 42.77
CA LEU A 502 -22.80 -0.33 41.74
C LEU A 502 -21.48 -1.05 42.06
N ILE A 503 -20.47 -0.30 42.52
CA ILE A 503 -19.16 -0.84 42.87
C ILE A 503 -19.24 -1.78 44.07
N GLU A 504 -19.95 -1.40 45.13
CA GLU A 504 -20.12 -2.24 46.33
C GLU A 504 -20.82 -3.57 46.01
N ARG A 505 -21.84 -3.52 45.15
CA ARG A 505 -22.58 -4.71 44.71
C ARG A 505 -21.71 -5.68 43.93
N VAL A 506 -20.95 -5.17 42.96
CA VAL A 506 -20.00 -5.99 42.17
C VAL A 506 -18.85 -6.50 43.06
N ALA A 507 -18.34 -5.67 43.97
CA ALA A 507 -17.32 -6.07 44.93
C ALA A 507 -17.82 -7.21 45.83
N ARG A 508 -19.07 -7.17 46.28
CA ARG A 508 -19.69 -8.24 47.07
C ARG A 508 -19.73 -9.57 46.30
N TRP A 509 -20.01 -9.57 45.00
CA TRP A 509 -19.98 -10.79 44.19
C TRP A 509 -18.57 -11.34 43.92
N LEU A 510 -17.56 -10.46 43.91
CA LEU A 510 -16.19 -10.82 43.50
C LEU A 510 -15.22 -10.95 44.67
N ARG A 511 -15.65 -10.63 45.90
CA ARG A 511 -14.80 -10.64 47.10
C ARG A 511 -14.12 -12.01 47.28
N GLY A 512 -12.81 -12.00 47.47
CA GLY A 512 -11.99 -13.20 47.64
C GLY A 512 -11.82 -14.06 46.38
N ARG A 513 -12.32 -13.60 45.23
CA ARG A 513 -12.18 -14.28 43.93
C ARG A 513 -11.29 -13.48 42.98
N SER A 514 -10.94 -14.10 41.86
CA SER A 514 -10.03 -13.53 40.87
C SER A 514 -10.78 -13.09 39.61
N ILE A 515 -10.28 -12.04 38.97
CA ILE A 515 -10.71 -11.59 37.64
C ILE A 515 -9.58 -11.87 36.66
N LEU A 516 -9.89 -12.47 35.51
CA LEU A 516 -8.96 -12.54 34.37
C LEU A 516 -9.27 -11.41 33.39
N PHE A 517 -8.35 -10.45 33.25
CA PHE A 517 -8.44 -9.34 32.31
C PHE A 517 -7.57 -9.61 31.07
N VAL A 518 -8.18 -9.67 29.90
CA VAL A 518 -7.51 -9.97 28.62
C VAL A 518 -7.48 -8.76 27.71
N GLY A 519 -6.27 -8.40 27.28
CA GLY A 519 -6.00 -7.30 26.35
C GLY A 519 -5.46 -6.04 27.03
N GLY A 520 -5.12 -5.04 26.22
CA GLY A 520 -4.46 -3.82 26.67
C GLY A 520 -3.00 -4.04 27.08
N GLU A 521 -2.42 -3.00 27.67
CA GLU A 521 -1.08 -3.01 28.26
C GLU A 521 -1.24 -3.03 29.77
N ARG A 522 -0.51 -3.92 30.45
CA ARG A 522 -0.65 -4.11 31.89
C ARG A 522 -0.20 -2.86 32.63
N ARG A 523 -1.04 -2.39 33.55
CA ARG A 523 -0.74 -1.23 34.39
C ARG A 523 -0.80 -1.62 35.87
N PRO A 524 0.33 -1.73 36.57
CA PRO A 524 0.38 -2.18 37.96
C PRO A 524 -0.56 -1.39 38.87
N GLU A 525 -0.64 -0.07 38.71
CA GLU A 525 -1.49 0.80 39.52
C GLU A 525 -2.99 0.51 39.35
N TYR A 526 -3.41 0.02 38.18
CA TYR A 526 -4.80 -0.40 37.94
C TYR A 526 -5.07 -1.79 38.50
N VAL A 527 -4.10 -2.72 38.41
CA VAL A 527 -4.18 -4.05 39.05
C VAL A 527 -4.43 -3.87 40.55
N GLU A 528 -3.62 -3.06 41.22
CA GLU A 528 -3.75 -2.79 42.65
C GLU A 528 -5.08 -2.11 42.99
N ARG A 529 -5.46 -1.08 42.23
CA ARG A 529 -6.69 -0.33 42.48
C ARG A 529 -7.93 -1.20 42.30
N HIS A 530 -8.01 -2.03 41.25
CA HIS A 530 -9.13 -2.96 41.06
C HIS A 530 -9.15 -4.06 42.11
N THR A 531 -7.98 -4.61 42.46
CA THR A 531 -7.86 -5.62 43.52
C THR A 531 -8.42 -5.09 44.84
N ARG A 532 -8.02 -3.87 45.23
CA ARG A 532 -8.50 -3.21 46.45
C ARG A 532 -10.00 -2.88 46.37
N THR A 533 -10.43 -2.22 45.29
CA THR A 533 -11.81 -1.73 45.15
C THR A 533 -12.84 -2.86 45.15
N PHE A 534 -12.56 -3.98 44.47
CA PHE A 534 -13.49 -5.11 44.40
C PHE A 534 -13.21 -6.19 45.45
N GLY A 535 -12.19 -6.03 46.30
CA GLY A 535 -11.80 -7.01 47.31
C GLY A 535 -11.38 -8.35 46.68
N LEU A 536 -10.69 -8.32 45.54
CA LEU A 536 -10.29 -9.50 44.79
C LEU A 536 -9.17 -10.26 45.51
N ARG A 537 -9.12 -11.57 45.30
CA ARG A 537 -7.91 -12.36 45.60
C ARG A 537 -6.77 -11.98 44.66
N GLU A 538 -7.06 -11.89 43.37
CA GLU A 538 -6.09 -11.55 42.34
C GLU A 538 -6.76 -10.87 41.13
N PHE A 539 -6.12 -9.85 40.56
CA PHE A 539 -6.49 -9.29 39.26
C PHE A 539 -5.46 -9.73 38.22
N ILE A 540 -5.75 -10.83 37.53
CA ILE A 540 -4.86 -11.47 36.57
C ILE A 540 -4.95 -10.68 35.26
N TRP A 541 -3.93 -9.87 34.96
CA TRP A 541 -3.87 -9.12 33.71
C TRP A 541 -3.01 -9.85 32.69
N ALA A 542 -3.66 -10.62 31.82
CA ALA A 542 -3.00 -11.39 30.79
C ALA A 542 -2.67 -10.48 29.59
N THR A 543 -1.44 -9.97 29.58
CA THR A 543 -0.80 -9.32 28.43
C THR A 543 0.29 -10.22 27.88
N GLY A 544 0.33 -10.40 26.55
CA GLY A 544 1.47 -11.09 25.94
C GLY A 544 2.30 -10.12 25.12
N ASP A 545 3.53 -9.90 25.55
CA ASP A 545 4.56 -9.15 24.80
C ASP A 545 4.85 -9.81 23.44
N ARG A 546 4.50 -11.10 23.28
CA ARG A 546 4.62 -11.88 22.04
C ARG A 546 3.29 -12.31 21.43
N GLY A 547 2.17 -11.79 21.93
CA GLY A 547 0.82 -12.25 21.55
C GLY A 547 0.51 -13.59 22.21
N PRO A 548 -0.28 -13.60 23.30
CA PRO A 548 -0.58 -14.84 24.01
C PRO A 548 -1.42 -15.76 23.12
N THR A 549 -1.11 -17.06 23.15
CA THR A 549 -1.88 -18.06 22.39
C THR A 549 -3.20 -18.36 23.10
N PRO A 550 -4.27 -18.77 22.39
CA PRO A 550 -5.53 -19.19 23.00
C PRO A 550 -5.34 -20.19 24.16
N ALA A 551 -4.42 -21.15 23.99
CA ALA A 551 -4.10 -22.15 24.99
C ALA A 551 -3.54 -21.57 26.30
N GLN A 552 -2.82 -20.45 26.24
CA GLN A 552 -2.29 -19.80 27.45
C GLN A 552 -3.42 -19.19 28.29
N PHE A 553 -4.43 -18.60 27.65
CA PHE A 553 -5.59 -18.09 28.39
C PHE A 553 -6.43 -19.20 29.00
N GLU A 554 -6.50 -20.37 28.36
CA GLU A 554 -7.34 -21.45 28.84
C GLU A 554 -6.92 -21.93 30.24
N ALA A 555 -5.61 -22.01 30.51
CA ALA A 555 -5.11 -22.34 31.85
C ALA A 555 -5.59 -21.35 32.92
N ASP A 556 -5.53 -20.04 32.62
CA ASP A 556 -6.02 -19.00 33.54
C ASP A 556 -7.55 -19.01 33.66
N ILE A 557 -8.28 -19.25 32.57
CA ILE A 557 -9.75 -19.35 32.55
C ILE A 557 -10.22 -20.56 33.38
N ALA A 558 -9.49 -21.68 33.32
CA ALA A 558 -9.82 -22.92 34.00
C ALA A 558 -9.68 -22.86 35.52
N ARG A 559 -8.97 -21.86 36.06
CA ARG A 559 -8.77 -21.70 37.51
C ARG A 559 -10.11 -21.58 38.25
N ASP A 560 -10.23 -22.31 39.36
CA ASP A 560 -11.47 -22.33 40.16
C ASP A 560 -11.77 -20.97 40.79
N ASP A 561 -10.74 -20.23 41.19
CA ASP A 561 -10.88 -18.91 41.82
C ASP A 561 -11.25 -17.80 40.85
N VAL A 562 -11.13 -18.01 39.52
CA VAL A 562 -11.53 -17.02 38.52
C VAL A 562 -13.06 -16.98 38.42
N ALA A 563 -13.65 -15.84 38.80
CA ALA A 563 -15.10 -15.65 38.80
C ALA A 563 -15.63 -15.12 37.47
N VAL A 564 -14.85 -14.29 36.77
CA VAL A 564 -15.24 -13.62 35.53
C VAL A 564 -14.02 -13.35 34.65
N VAL A 565 -14.21 -13.48 33.33
CA VAL A 565 -13.21 -13.15 32.32
C VAL A 565 -13.64 -11.86 31.63
N VAL A 566 -12.77 -10.86 31.63
CA VAL A 566 -13.02 -9.54 31.04
C VAL A 566 -12.16 -9.38 29.79
N LEU A 567 -12.79 -9.29 28.62
CA LEU A 567 -12.12 -9.07 27.35
C LEU A 567 -12.25 -7.60 26.93
N ALA A 568 -11.12 -6.90 26.88
CA ALA A 568 -11.09 -5.52 26.43
C ALA A 568 -11.10 -5.44 24.90
N ILE A 569 -12.31 -5.34 24.33
CA ILE A 569 -12.56 -5.52 22.89
C ILE A 569 -11.75 -4.57 22.01
N ARG A 570 -11.41 -3.38 22.51
CA ARG A 570 -10.63 -2.38 21.77
C ARG A 570 -9.19 -2.83 21.48
N TRP A 571 -8.63 -3.69 22.32
CA TRP A 571 -7.29 -4.26 22.14
C TRP A 571 -7.36 -5.72 21.65
N SER A 572 -8.56 -6.18 21.32
CA SER A 572 -8.81 -7.54 20.88
C SER A 572 -8.39 -7.69 19.42
N ARG A 573 -7.24 -8.33 19.15
CA ARG A 573 -6.84 -8.84 17.84
C ARG A 573 -7.78 -9.96 17.39
N HIS A 574 -7.83 -10.26 16.09
CA HIS A 574 -8.71 -11.31 15.53
C HIS A 574 -8.51 -12.72 16.14
N SER A 575 -7.41 -12.95 16.86
CA SER A 575 -7.08 -14.22 17.53
C SER A 575 -7.84 -14.50 18.83
N PHE A 576 -8.74 -13.62 19.27
CA PHE A 576 -9.48 -13.80 20.54
C PHE A 576 -10.85 -14.50 20.39
N GLY A 577 -11.17 -15.03 19.21
CA GLY A 577 -12.40 -15.80 18.98
C GLY A 577 -12.54 -17.01 19.91
N ASP A 578 -11.42 -17.65 20.23
CA ASP A 578 -11.38 -18.89 21.02
C ASP A 578 -11.62 -18.67 22.52
N ILE A 579 -11.43 -17.45 23.04
CA ILE A 579 -11.66 -17.12 24.45
C ILE A 579 -13.12 -17.38 24.84
N ARG A 580 -14.06 -17.09 23.93
CA ARG A 580 -15.48 -17.35 24.18
C ARG A 580 -15.74 -18.84 24.39
N GLN A 581 -15.15 -19.69 23.55
CA GLN A 581 -15.30 -21.14 23.64
C GLN A 581 -14.65 -21.69 24.91
N ALA A 582 -13.47 -21.19 25.29
CA ALA A 582 -12.82 -21.54 26.55
C ALA A 582 -13.68 -21.14 27.76
N CYS A 583 -14.20 -19.91 27.81
CA CYS A 583 -15.09 -19.46 28.88
C CYS A 583 -16.35 -20.34 29.00
N GLN A 584 -16.95 -20.72 27.87
CA GLN A 584 -18.11 -21.62 27.84
C GLN A 584 -17.78 -23.01 28.39
N ARG A 585 -16.64 -23.61 27.98
CA ARG A 585 -16.19 -24.92 28.46
C ARG A 585 -15.96 -24.96 29.97
N HIS A 586 -15.40 -23.89 30.54
CA HIS A 586 -15.14 -23.79 31.99
C HIS A 586 -16.26 -23.10 32.77
N GLY A 587 -17.42 -22.86 32.15
CA GLY A 587 -18.57 -22.23 32.80
C GLY A 587 -18.36 -20.79 33.26
N LYS A 588 -17.29 -20.12 32.84
CA LYS A 588 -16.94 -18.76 33.28
C LYS A 588 -17.72 -17.70 32.47
N PRO A 589 -18.31 -16.68 33.09
CA PRO A 589 -18.92 -15.57 32.37
C PRO A 589 -17.84 -14.74 31.65
N LEU A 590 -18.09 -14.42 30.37
CA LEU A 590 -17.25 -13.54 29.57
C LEU A 590 -17.89 -12.16 29.44
N VAL A 591 -17.22 -11.13 29.97
CA VAL A 591 -17.63 -9.73 29.91
C VAL A 591 -16.80 -9.01 28.85
N ARG A 592 -17.46 -8.35 27.91
CA ARG A 592 -16.80 -7.54 26.88
C ARG A 592 -16.77 -6.08 27.32
N LEU A 593 -15.58 -5.56 27.58
CA LEU A 593 -15.40 -4.19 28.04
C LEU A 593 -15.42 -3.23 26.84
N ARG A 594 -16.51 -2.46 26.71
CA ARG A 594 -16.76 -1.60 25.53
C ARG A 594 -15.88 -0.35 25.49
N ALA A 595 -15.60 0.25 26.65
CA ALA A 595 -14.80 1.46 26.76
C ALA A 595 -14.20 1.60 28.16
N GLY A 596 -12.98 2.17 28.24
CA GLY A 596 -12.28 2.41 29.50
C GLY A 596 -12.01 1.14 30.30
N TYR A 597 -11.30 1.28 31.43
CA TYR A 597 -11.17 0.24 32.45
C TYR A 597 -11.03 0.90 33.82
N ASN A 598 -11.75 2.01 34.05
CA ASN A 598 -11.91 2.53 35.41
C ASN A 598 -12.89 1.63 36.18
N GLU A 599 -12.95 1.80 37.50
CA GLU A 599 -13.70 0.94 38.41
C GLU A 599 -15.20 0.96 38.09
N HIS A 600 -15.74 2.14 37.80
CA HIS A 600 -17.16 2.31 37.53
C HIS A 600 -17.57 1.67 36.20
N GLU A 601 -16.77 1.85 35.16
CA GLU A 601 -16.96 1.22 33.85
C GLU A 601 -16.86 -0.30 33.94
N LEU A 602 -15.85 -0.80 34.65
CA LEU A 602 -15.66 -2.23 34.84
C LEU A 602 -16.83 -2.84 35.62
N ALA A 603 -17.25 -2.20 36.71
CA ALA A 603 -18.41 -2.63 37.50
C ALA A 603 -19.70 -2.66 36.67
N ARG A 604 -19.97 -1.60 35.89
CA ARG A 604 -21.15 -1.53 35.01
C ARG A 604 -21.17 -2.67 34.00
N ASN A 605 -20.06 -2.89 33.29
CA ASN A 605 -20.01 -3.97 32.28
C ASN A 605 -20.14 -5.36 32.92
N ILE A 606 -19.61 -5.56 34.14
CA ILE A 606 -19.78 -6.82 34.88
C ILE A 606 -21.23 -7.01 35.32
N GLU A 607 -21.88 -6.00 35.89
CA GLU A 607 -23.27 -6.10 36.31
C GLU A 607 -24.19 -6.39 35.11
N GLU A 608 -24.08 -5.61 34.04
CA GLU A 608 -24.92 -5.74 32.85
C GLU A 608 -24.78 -7.10 32.16
N GLN A 609 -23.57 -7.66 32.09
CA GLN A 609 -23.29 -8.86 31.28
C GLN A 609 -23.20 -10.16 32.09
N ALA A 610 -22.88 -10.07 33.39
CA ALA A 610 -22.59 -11.23 34.23
C ALA A 610 -23.25 -11.18 35.62
N GLY A 611 -23.91 -10.08 36.00
CA GLY A 611 -24.44 -9.84 37.34
C GLY A 611 -25.34 -10.97 37.86
N ALA A 612 -26.31 -11.43 37.04
CA ALA A 612 -27.22 -12.51 37.44
C ALA A 612 -26.49 -13.82 37.77
N ARG A 613 -25.49 -14.22 36.96
CA ARG A 613 -24.71 -15.45 37.19
C ARG A 613 -23.79 -15.31 38.40
N LEU A 614 -23.18 -14.14 38.57
CA LEU A 614 -22.30 -13.87 39.70
C LEU A 614 -23.06 -13.81 41.03
N ALA A 615 -24.28 -13.27 41.03
CA ALA A 615 -25.15 -13.22 42.20
C ALA A 615 -25.56 -14.64 42.66
N LEU A 616 -25.95 -15.53 41.74
CA LEU A 616 -26.29 -16.92 42.07
C LEU A 616 -25.10 -17.66 42.73
N ASN A 617 -23.91 -17.48 42.17
CA ASN A 617 -22.70 -18.11 42.70
C ASN A 617 -22.28 -17.54 44.06
N ALA A 618 -22.56 -16.26 44.33
CA ALA A 618 -22.22 -15.62 45.59
C ALA A 618 -23.11 -16.06 46.77
N THR A 619 -24.29 -16.64 46.50
CA THR A 619 -25.18 -17.17 47.54
C THR A 619 -24.86 -18.62 47.90
N THR A 620 -24.10 -19.32 47.07
CA THR A 620 -23.78 -20.76 47.22
C THR A 620 -22.50 -21.00 48.03
N VAL A 621 -21.73 -19.94 48.28
CA VAL A 621 -20.51 -19.92 49.08
C VAL A 621 -20.83 -19.22 50.39
#